data_AF-A0A0N7KEX5-F1
#
_entry.id   AF-A0A0N7KEX5-F1
#
_cell.length_a   1.000
_cell.length_b   1.000
_cell.length_c   1.000
_cell.angle_alpha   90.00
_cell.angle_beta   90.00
_cell.angle_gamma   90.00
#
_symmetry.space_group_name_H-M   'P 1'
#
loop_
_entity.id
_entity.type
_entity.pdbx_description
1 polymer ?
#
loop_
_entity_poly.entity_id
_entity_poly.type
_entity_poly.pdbx_seq_one_letter_code
_entity_poly.pdbx_strand_id
1 'polypeptide(L)'
;MDPSSAGAGGNSLASASCGDAQKRRVCYFYDPEVGNYYYGQGHPMKPHRVRMTHALLAHYGLLAPAKMQVLRPLPARDRDLCRFHSDDYVAFLRAVTPETQFDQIRSLRLLLRQRHRPRHPRAPQAP
;
A
#
# COMPACT_ATOMS: atom_id res chain seq x y z
N MET A 1 -48.55 -1.17 -15.12
CA MET A 1 -47.51 -1.80 -14.28
C MET A 1 -46.20 -1.62 -15.02
N ASP A 2 -45.55 -0.49 -14.80
CA ASP A 2 -44.32 -0.13 -15.52
C ASP A 2 -43.08 -0.68 -14.78
N PRO A 3 -42.19 -1.45 -15.43
CA PRO A 3 -41.06 -2.13 -14.78
C PRO A 3 -39.80 -1.24 -14.69
N SER A 4 -39.93 0.01 -14.24
CA SER A 4 -38.84 1.01 -14.32
C SER A 4 -38.12 1.34 -13.02
N SER A 5 -38.35 0.59 -11.93
CA SER A 5 -37.76 0.91 -10.61
C SER A 5 -36.74 -0.14 -10.14
N ALA A 6 -35.65 -0.32 -10.90
CA ALA A 6 -34.48 -1.04 -10.42
C ALA A 6 -33.56 -0.10 -9.62
N GLY A 7 -33.78 -0.05 -8.30
CA GLY A 7 -32.84 0.32 -7.23
C GLY A 7 -31.72 1.32 -7.55
N ALA A 8 -32.02 2.61 -7.45
CA ALA A 8 -31.01 3.67 -7.35
C ALA A 8 -30.49 3.75 -5.89
N GLY A 9 -29.55 2.88 -5.53
CA GLY A 9 -28.94 2.89 -4.21
C GLY A 9 -27.54 2.28 -4.26
N GLY A 10 -26.55 3.07 -4.70
CA GLY A 10 -25.16 2.65 -4.64
C GLY A 10 -24.60 2.84 -3.23
N ASN A 11 -23.85 1.87 -2.71
CA ASN A 11 -23.22 1.90 -1.37
C ASN A 11 -22.05 2.92 -1.26
N SER A 12 -22.01 3.94 -2.11
CA SER A 12 -20.95 4.94 -2.08
C SER A 12 -21.24 5.97 -1.00
N LEU A 13 -20.25 6.26 -0.14
CA LEU A 13 -20.33 7.39 0.81
C LEU A 13 -20.66 8.68 0.05
N ALA A 14 -21.50 9.53 0.63
CA ALA A 14 -21.78 10.86 0.11
C ALA A 14 -20.46 11.60 -0.17
N SER A 15 -20.33 12.17 -1.37
CA SER A 15 -19.13 12.91 -1.76
C SER A 15 -19.54 14.35 -2.00
N ALA A 16 -18.84 15.30 -1.38
CA ALA A 16 -19.14 16.73 -1.53
C ALA A 16 -19.07 17.23 -2.98
N SER A 17 -18.41 16.48 -3.89
CA SER A 17 -18.25 16.82 -5.29
C SER A 17 -19.25 16.17 -6.24
N CYS A 18 -20.16 15.30 -5.75
CA CYS A 18 -21.13 14.60 -6.60
C CYS A 18 -22.46 14.47 -5.84
N GLY A 19 -23.56 14.98 -6.42
CA GLY A 19 -24.89 14.80 -5.85
C GLY A 19 -25.19 13.33 -5.55
N ASP A 20 -25.89 13.08 -4.45
CA ASP A 20 -26.29 11.72 -4.08
C ASP A 20 -27.13 11.07 -5.20
N ALA A 21 -26.98 9.75 -5.34
CA ALA A 21 -27.65 8.85 -6.30
C ALA A 21 -27.03 8.64 -7.71
N GLN A 22 -25.91 9.27 -8.09
CA GLN A 22 -25.30 8.98 -9.40
C GLN A 22 -24.26 7.85 -9.37
N LYS A 23 -24.35 6.91 -10.34
CA LYS A 23 -23.42 5.77 -10.48
C LYS A 23 -22.00 6.29 -10.74
N ARG A 24 -21.08 6.08 -9.79
CA ARG A 24 -19.69 6.52 -9.88
C ARG A 24 -18.85 5.57 -10.75
N ARG A 25 -17.85 6.14 -11.42
CA ARG A 25 -16.80 5.37 -12.10
C ARG A 25 -15.84 4.83 -11.05
N VAL A 26 -15.57 3.53 -11.07
CA VAL A 26 -14.68 2.85 -10.13
C VAL A 26 -13.50 2.24 -10.90
N CYS A 27 -12.28 2.52 -10.42
CA CYS A 27 -11.07 1.84 -10.86
C CYS A 27 -10.62 0.89 -9.76
N TYR A 28 -10.32 -0.36 -10.13
CA TYR A 28 -9.87 -1.41 -9.22
C TYR A 28 -8.48 -1.88 -9.65
N PHE A 29 -7.52 -1.78 -8.73
CA PHE A 29 -6.13 -2.15 -9.00
C PHE A 29 -5.82 -3.53 -8.45
N TYR A 30 -5.26 -4.41 -9.28
CA TYR A 30 -4.89 -5.76 -8.87
C TYR A 30 -3.67 -6.26 -9.64
N ASP A 31 -2.71 -6.84 -8.92
CA ASP A 31 -1.61 -7.61 -9.48
C ASP A 31 -1.74 -9.07 -9.02
N PRO A 32 -1.81 -10.06 -9.94
CA PRO A 32 -1.91 -11.49 -9.58
C PRO A 32 -0.80 -11.99 -8.64
N GLU A 33 0.38 -11.38 -8.69
CA GLU A 33 1.55 -11.79 -7.90
C GLU A 33 1.44 -11.41 -6.42
N VAL A 34 0.57 -10.46 -6.06
CA VAL A 34 0.42 -10.00 -4.67
C VAL A 34 0.07 -11.13 -3.69
N GLY A 35 -0.64 -12.15 -4.16
CA GLY A 35 -1.04 -13.30 -3.35
C GLY A 35 0.07 -14.33 -3.13
N ASN A 36 1.21 -14.22 -3.82
CA ASN A 36 2.34 -15.15 -3.73
C ASN A 36 3.36 -14.78 -2.64
N TYR A 37 3.34 -13.54 -2.14
CA TYR A 37 4.25 -13.11 -1.08
C TYR A 37 3.94 -13.82 0.25
N TYR A 38 4.99 -14.36 0.88
CA TYR A 38 4.89 -15.12 2.12
C TYR A 38 5.71 -14.47 3.23
N TYR A 39 5.03 -14.08 4.32
CA TYR A 39 5.66 -13.42 5.46
C TYR A 39 6.37 -14.38 6.44
N GLY A 40 6.25 -15.70 6.24
CA GLY A 40 6.81 -16.70 7.15
C GLY A 40 5.75 -17.49 7.94
N GLN A 41 6.22 -18.58 8.55
CA GLN A 41 5.39 -19.49 9.34
C GLN A 41 4.90 -18.77 10.60
N GLY A 42 3.62 -18.97 10.95
CA GLY A 42 3.02 -18.32 12.13
C GLY A 42 2.71 -16.82 11.97
N HIS A 43 3.17 -16.13 10.92
CA HIS A 43 2.92 -14.70 10.75
C HIS A 43 1.44 -14.42 10.39
N PRO A 44 0.74 -13.48 11.05
CA PRO A 44 -0.70 -13.25 10.85
C PRO A 44 -1.03 -12.55 9.53
N MET A 45 -0.13 -11.73 8.98
CA MET A 45 -0.34 -11.10 7.68
C MET A 45 -0.20 -12.14 6.55
N LYS A 46 -1.30 -12.45 5.87
CA LYS A 46 -1.36 -13.35 4.70
C LYS A 46 -1.79 -12.57 3.45
N PRO A 47 -0.86 -12.17 2.56
CA PRO A 47 -1.19 -11.46 1.31
C PRO A 47 -2.19 -12.20 0.41
N HIS A 48 -2.25 -13.53 0.54
CA HIS A 48 -3.26 -14.38 -0.10
C HIS A 48 -4.71 -13.87 0.07
N ARG A 49 -5.03 -13.16 1.16
CA ARG A 49 -6.35 -12.54 1.37
C ARG A 49 -6.78 -11.65 0.20
N VAL A 50 -5.84 -10.94 -0.44
CA VAL A 50 -6.13 -10.05 -1.58
C VAL A 50 -6.55 -10.87 -2.81
N ARG A 51 -5.90 -12.02 -3.05
CA ARG A 51 -6.27 -12.96 -4.11
C ARG A 51 -7.66 -13.56 -3.86
N MET A 52 -7.97 -13.93 -2.62
CA MET A 52 -9.30 -14.43 -2.25
C MET A 52 -10.39 -13.38 -2.52
N THR A 53 -10.17 -12.13 -2.12
CA THR A 53 -11.10 -11.04 -2.41
C THR A 53 -11.29 -10.83 -3.92
N HIS A 54 -10.21 -10.86 -4.70
CA HIS A 54 -10.30 -10.75 -6.16
C HIS A 54 -11.15 -11.87 -6.78
N ALA A 55 -10.96 -13.12 -6.34
CA ALA A 55 -11.75 -14.26 -6.81
C ALA A 55 -13.24 -14.09 -6.49
N LEU A 56 -13.59 -13.65 -5.27
CA LEU A 56 -14.98 -13.35 -4.91
C LEU A 56 -15.58 -12.28 -5.84
N LEU A 57 -14.87 -11.17 -6.05
CA LEU A 57 -15.32 -10.10 -6.95
C LEU A 57 -15.57 -10.60 -8.38
N ALA A 58 -14.70 -11.51 -8.87
CA ALA A 58 -14.86 -12.15 -10.17
C ALA A 58 -16.13 -13.01 -10.23
N HIS A 59 -16.34 -13.88 -9.24
CA HIS A 59 -17.53 -14.76 -9.18
C HIS A 59 -18.84 -14.00 -8.98
N TYR A 60 -18.81 -12.85 -8.31
CA TYR A 60 -19.97 -11.95 -8.22
C TYR A 60 -20.21 -11.12 -9.50
N GLY A 61 -19.37 -11.27 -10.53
CA GLY A 61 -19.48 -10.51 -11.78
C GLY A 61 -19.18 -9.02 -11.63
N LEU A 62 -18.56 -8.61 -10.51
CA LEU A 62 -18.28 -7.20 -10.22
C LEU A 62 -17.12 -6.68 -11.08
N LEU A 63 -16.20 -7.55 -11.51
CA LEU A 63 -15.09 -7.19 -12.39
C LEU A 63 -15.51 -6.95 -13.85
N ALA A 64 -16.80 -7.06 -14.18
CA ALA A 64 -17.29 -6.78 -15.52
C ALA A 64 -16.97 -5.33 -15.95
N PRO A 65 -16.61 -5.08 -17.23
CA PRO A 65 -16.24 -3.74 -17.71
C PRO A 65 -17.32 -2.66 -17.50
N ALA A 66 -18.59 -3.06 -17.42
CA ALA A 66 -19.73 -2.16 -17.16
C ALA A 66 -19.88 -1.76 -15.68
N LYS A 67 -19.13 -2.38 -14.77
CA LYS A 67 -19.19 -2.18 -13.31
C LYS A 67 -17.93 -1.46 -12.80
N MET A 68 -16.73 -1.90 -13.20
CA MET A 68 -15.46 -1.27 -12.82
C MET A 68 -14.37 -1.45 -13.86
N GLN A 69 -13.41 -0.53 -13.87
CA GLN A 69 -12.19 -0.64 -14.69
C GLN A 69 -11.10 -1.35 -13.89
N VAL A 70 -10.71 -2.55 -14.32
CA VAL A 70 -9.61 -3.31 -13.70
C VAL A 70 -8.28 -2.90 -14.30
N LEU A 71 -7.33 -2.49 -13.46
CA LEU A 71 -6.01 -2.01 -13.87
C LEU A 71 -4.91 -2.79 -13.15
N ARG A 72 -3.82 -3.09 -13.85
CA ARG A 72 -2.60 -3.59 -13.20
C ARG A 72 -1.77 -2.41 -12.70
N PRO A 73 -1.41 -2.34 -11.41
CA PRO A 73 -0.55 -1.28 -10.91
C PRO A 73 0.87 -1.41 -11.47
N LEU A 74 1.54 -0.28 -11.64
CA LEU A 74 2.97 -0.25 -11.96
C LEU A 74 3.79 -0.31 -10.66
N PRO A 75 4.93 -1.01 -10.63
CA PRO A 75 5.86 -0.94 -9.51
C PRO A 75 6.27 0.50 -9.21
N ALA A 76 6.19 0.90 -7.95
CA ALA A 76 6.63 2.23 -7.52
C ALA A 76 8.15 2.35 -7.68
N ARG A 77 8.61 3.51 -8.18
CA ARG A 77 10.05 3.81 -8.26
C ARG A 77 10.56 4.31 -6.92
N ASP A 78 11.86 4.13 -6.67
CA ASP A 78 12.54 4.59 -5.46
C ASP A 78 12.25 6.09 -5.19
N ARG A 79 12.32 6.94 -6.24
CA ARG A 79 11.99 8.38 -6.13
C ARG A 79 10.56 8.64 -5.65
N ASP A 80 9.61 7.80 -6.02
CA ASP A 80 8.21 7.97 -5.61
C ASP A 80 8.02 7.57 -4.13
N LEU A 81 8.77 6.57 -3.65
CA LEU A 81 8.80 6.18 -2.23
C LEU A 81 9.55 7.20 -1.35
N CYS A 82 10.64 7.79 -1.87
CA CYS A 82 11.44 8.80 -1.17
C CYS A 82 10.75 10.16 -1.02
N ARG A 83 9.55 10.37 -1.58
CA ARG A 83 8.75 11.57 -1.31
C ARG A 83 8.35 11.68 0.16
N PHE A 84 8.34 10.56 0.88
CA PHE A 84 8.00 10.48 2.29
C PHE A 84 9.07 9.74 3.10
N HIS A 85 9.59 8.63 2.59
CA HIS A 85 10.63 7.87 3.28
C HIS A 85 12.02 8.45 3.04
N SER A 86 12.96 8.20 3.97
CA SER A 86 14.36 8.58 3.77
C SER A 86 15.04 7.70 2.72
N ASP A 87 15.99 8.27 1.98
CA ASP A 87 16.76 7.55 0.95
C ASP A 87 17.46 6.31 1.51
N ASP A 88 18.07 6.42 2.70
CA ASP A 88 18.75 5.29 3.35
C ASP A 88 17.81 4.14 3.69
N TYR A 89 16.55 4.43 4.05
CA TYR A 89 15.56 3.41 4.36
C TYR A 89 15.11 2.67 3.10
N VAL A 90 14.84 3.41 2.01
CA VAL A 90 14.45 2.81 0.73
C VAL A 90 15.61 1.98 0.16
N ALA A 91 16.84 2.47 0.25
CA ALA A 91 18.04 1.73 -0.14
C ALA A 91 18.22 0.44 0.70
N PHE A 92 17.97 0.51 2.01
CA PHE A 92 17.98 -0.67 2.88
C PHE A 92 16.93 -1.71 2.45
N LEU A 93 15.68 -1.31 2.24
CA LEU A 93 14.62 -2.22 1.80
C LEU A 93 14.94 -2.86 0.43
N ARG A 94 15.61 -2.14 -0.45
CA ARG A 94 16.04 -2.65 -1.75
C ARG A 94 17.16 -3.68 -1.65
N ALA A 95 18.05 -3.54 -0.67
CA ALA A 95 19.24 -4.36 -0.52
C ALA A 95 19.04 -5.60 0.38
N VAL A 96 17.94 -5.66 1.14
CA VAL A 96 17.72 -6.74 2.10
C VAL A 96 17.16 -8.01 1.48
N THR A 97 17.81 -9.13 1.78
CA THR A 97 17.36 -10.48 1.43
C THR A 97 17.14 -11.30 2.70
N PRO A 98 16.43 -12.45 2.61
CA PRO A 98 16.25 -13.33 3.76
C PRO A 98 17.55 -13.77 4.43
N GLU A 99 18.64 -13.89 3.68
CA GLU A 99 19.96 -14.28 4.17
C GLU A 99 20.66 -13.12 4.90
N THR A 100 20.51 -11.90 4.40
CA THR A 100 21.21 -10.71 4.93
C THR A 100 20.41 -9.94 5.99
N GLN A 101 19.14 -10.29 6.20
CA GLN A 101 18.20 -9.53 7.02
C GLN A 101 18.72 -9.24 8.44
N PHE A 102 19.34 -10.21 9.10
CA PHE A 102 19.78 -10.06 10.49
C PHE A 102 20.95 -9.07 10.62
N ASP A 103 21.91 -9.14 9.69
CA ASP A 103 23.09 -8.28 9.71
C ASP A 103 22.74 -6.86 9.30
N GLN A 104 21.93 -6.68 8.26
CA GLN A 104 21.55 -5.36 7.80
C GLN A 104 20.62 -4.63 8.79
N ILE A 105 19.76 -5.35 9.53
CA ILE A 105 18.97 -4.73 10.63
C ILE A 105 19.88 -4.17 11.72
N ARG A 106 20.98 -4.87 12.06
CA ARG A 106 21.96 -4.38 13.04
C ARG A 106 22.65 -3.11 12.51
N SER A 107 23.08 -3.12 11.25
CA SER A 107 23.71 -1.96 10.61
C SER A 107 22.79 -0.75 10.54
N LEU A 108 21.51 -0.92 10.17
CA LEU A 108 20.52 0.16 10.16
C LEU A 108 20.32 0.75 11.57
N ARG A 109 20.20 -0.11 12.59
CA ARG A 109 20.08 0.35 13.99
C ARG A 109 21.29 1.15 14.43
N LEU A 110 22.50 0.74 14.04
CA LEU A 110 23.72 1.49 14.33
C LEU A 110 23.74 2.85 13.61
N LEU A 111 23.36 2.89 12.33
CA LEU A 111 23.32 4.12 11.54
C LEU A 111 22.29 5.13 12.08
N LEU A 112 21.10 4.67 12.45
CA LEU A 112 20.06 5.50 13.07
C LEU A 112 20.50 6.01 14.46
N ARG A 113 21.22 5.20 15.25
CA ARG A 113 21.79 5.63 16.55
C ARG A 113 22.87 6.70 16.39
N GLN A 114 23.64 6.66 15.31
CA GLN A 114 24.66 7.67 15.03
C GLN A 114 24.04 9.01 14.59
N ARG A 115 22.90 8.98 13.89
CA ARG A 115 22.16 10.18 13.48
C ARG A 115 21.36 10.85 14.60
N HIS A 116 20.95 10.09 15.62
CA HIS A 116 20.26 10.60 16.81
C HIS A 116 21.17 10.92 18.01
N ARG A 117 22.50 11.03 17.82
CA ARG A 117 23.33 11.65 18.86
C ARG A 117 22.84 13.09 19.07
N PRO A 118 22.51 13.52 20.31
CA PRO A 118 22.19 14.91 20.56
C PRO A 118 23.38 15.76 20.10
N ARG A 119 23.12 16.81 19.33
CA ARG A 119 24.14 17.83 19.08
C ARG A 119 24.58 18.33 20.45
N HIS A 120 25.82 18.04 20.84
CA HIS A 120 26.40 18.58 22.07
C HIS A 120 26.20 20.10 22.05
N PRO A 121 25.66 20.73 23.11
CA PRO A 121 25.72 22.18 23.21
C PRO A 121 27.19 22.56 23.18
N ARG A 122 27.56 23.49 22.30
CA ARG A 122 28.91 24.07 22.29
C ARG A 122 29.18 24.58 23.71
N ALA A 123 30.28 24.12 24.32
CA ALA A 123 30.71 24.64 25.60
C ALA A 123 30.89 26.16 25.49
N PRO A 124 30.47 26.95 26.49
CA PRO A 124 30.74 28.38 26.49
C PRO A 124 32.25 28.60 26.49
N GLN A 125 32.73 29.44 25.58
CA GLN A 125 34.11 29.93 25.64
C GLN A 125 34.24 30.74 26.93
N ALA A 126 35.16 30.33 27.79
CA ALA A 126 35.53 31.09 28.98
C ALA A 126 36.19 32.42 28.56
N PRO A 127 36.00 33.49 29.35
CA PRO A 127 36.51 34.82 29.05
C PRO A 127 38.04 34.91 29.06
#